data_AF-G3HVI6-F1
#
_entry.id   AF-G3HVI6-F1
#
_cell.length_a   1.000
_cell.length_b   1.000
_cell.length_c   1.000
_cell.angle_alpha   90.00
_cell.angle_beta   90.00
_cell.angle_gamma   90.00
#
_symmetry.space_group_name_H-M   'P 1'
#
loop_
_entity.id
_entity.type
_entity.pdbx_description
1 polymer ?
#
loop_
_entity_poly.entity_id
_entity_poly.type
_entity_poly.pdbx_seq_one_letter_code
_entity_poly.pdbx_strand_id
1 'polypeptide(L)'
;MEKAGSVLVQAGPWVGYEQANCKGEQFVFEKGEYPRWDSWTSSRRTDSLSSLRPIKVDSQEHKIILYENPNFTGKKMEIVDDDVPSFHAHGYQEKVSSVRVQSGTWVGYQYPGYRGLQYLLEKGDYKDNSDFGAPHPQVQSVRRIRDMQWHQRGAFHPSS
;
A
#
# COMPACT_ATOMS: atom_id res chain seq x y z
N MET A 1 -1.03 24.55 -15.20
CA MET A 1 -0.56 23.88 -13.99
C MET A 1 0.36 22.76 -14.44
N GLU A 2 1.62 22.79 -14.04
CA GLU A 2 2.63 21.79 -14.41
C GLU A 2 2.31 20.49 -13.66
N LYS A 3 2.17 19.37 -14.37
CA LYS A 3 1.91 18.05 -13.79
C LYS A 3 3.16 17.20 -13.92
N ALA A 4 3.46 16.39 -12.92
CA ALA A 4 4.54 15.41 -13.00
C ALA A 4 4.24 14.41 -14.13
N GLY A 5 5.11 14.34 -15.14
CA GLY A 5 5.00 13.37 -16.24
C GLY A 5 5.77 12.08 -16.02
N SER A 6 6.76 12.10 -15.12
CA SER A 6 7.62 10.97 -14.73
C SER A 6 8.12 11.17 -13.29
N VAL A 7 8.51 10.09 -12.63
CA VAL A 7 9.08 10.12 -11.26
C VAL A 7 10.33 9.22 -11.21
N LEU A 8 11.40 9.72 -10.58
CA LEU A 8 12.59 8.94 -10.23
C LEU A 8 12.74 8.93 -8.72
N VAL A 9 12.78 7.74 -8.11
CA VAL A 9 12.97 7.57 -6.66
C VAL A 9 14.37 7.02 -6.42
N GLN A 10 15.27 7.87 -5.94
CA GLN A 10 16.64 7.48 -5.58
C GLN A 10 16.70 6.82 -4.20
N ALA A 11 15.97 7.38 -3.24
CA ALA A 11 15.82 6.89 -1.87
C ALA A 11 14.35 7.00 -1.47
N GLY A 12 13.81 5.93 -0.89
CA GLY A 12 12.41 5.81 -0.52
C GLY A 12 12.21 4.72 0.54
N PRO A 13 10.98 4.19 0.69
CA PRO A 13 9.80 4.44 -0.15
C PRO A 13 9.06 5.75 0.18
N TRP A 14 8.26 6.22 -0.78
CA TRP A 14 7.39 7.40 -0.68
C TRP A 14 5.94 7.03 -0.93
N VAL A 15 5.01 7.82 -0.38
CA VAL A 15 3.61 7.81 -0.79
C VAL A 15 3.27 9.15 -1.42
N GLY A 16 2.74 9.09 -2.64
CA GLY A 16 2.17 10.23 -3.35
C GLY A 16 0.66 10.22 -3.29
N TYR A 17 0.07 11.39 -3.49
CA TYR A 17 -1.37 11.61 -3.41
C TYR A 17 -1.86 12.42 -4.61
N GLU A 18 -3.05 12.06 -5.08
CA GLU A 18 -3.74 12.76 -6.16
C GLU A 18 -3.92 14.25 -5.87
N GLN A 19 -4.33 14.60 -4.65
CA GLN A 19 -4.65 15.95 -4.23
C GLN A 19 -3.60 16.52 -3.27
N ALA A 20 -3.63 17.84 -3.08
CA ALA A 20 -2.81 18.51 -2.08
C ALA A 20 -3.15 18.02 -0.65
N ASN A 21 -2.25 18.29 0.30
CA ASN A 21 -2.45 17.98 1.73
C ASN A 21 -2.66 16.49 2.04
N CYS A 22 -2.03 15.60 1.25
CA CYS A 22 -2.09 14.14 1.42
C CYS A 22 -3.53 13.58 1.35
N LYS A 23 -4.27 13.94 0.30
CA LYS A 23 -5.68 13.54 0.08
C LYS A 23 -5.89 12.90 -1.30
N GLY A 24 -6.97 12.15 -1.43
CA GLY A 24 -7.33 11.46 -2.67
C GLY A 24 -6.62 10.12 -2.84
N GLU A 25 -6.52 9.67 -4.10
CA GLU A 25 -5.85 8.40 -4.42
C GLU A 25 -4.38 8.38 -4.00
N GLN A 26 -3.92 7.22 -3.51
CA GLN A 26 -2.57 7.02 -2.98
C GLN A 26 -1.73 6.20 -3.96
N PHE A 27 -0.45 6.54 -4.08
CA PHE A 27 0.52 5.85 -4.95
C PHE A 27 1.78 5.56 -4.14
N VAL A 28 2.14 4.28 -3.97
CA VAL A 28 3.39 3.91 -3.30
C VAL A 28 4.52 3.84 -4.31
N PHE A 29 5.56 4.63 -4.06
CA PHE A 29 6.76 4.73 -4.87
C PHE A 29 7.93 4.05 -4.14
N GLU A 30 8.43 2.97 -4.72
CA GLU A 30 9.65 2.29 -4.30
C GLU A 30 10.84 2.83 -5.11
N LYS A 31 12.07 2.45 -4.74
CA LYS A 31 13.26 2.86 -5.48
C LYS A 31 13.17 2.39 -6.93
N GLY A 32 13.26 3.31 -7.88
CA GLY A 32 13.14 2.99 -9.30
C GLY A 32 12.73 4.17 -10.17
N GLU A 33 12.51 3.86 -11.44
CA GLU A 33 12.08 4.79 -12.49
C GLU A 33 10.63 4.55 -12.88
N TYR A 34 9.85 5.62 -12.90
CA TYR A 34 8.45 5.63 -13.28
C TYR A 34 8.28 6.61 -14.46
N PRO A 35 8.50 6.14 -15.71
CA PRO A 35 8.66 7.03 -16.86
C PRO A 35 7.36 7.70 -17.32
N ARG A 36 6.20 7.24 -16.84
CA ARG A 36 4.86 7.73 -17.21
C ARG A 36 3.87 7.58 -16.06
N TRP A 37 2.77 8.33 -16.11
CA TRP A 37 1.76 8.28 -15.05
C TRP A 37 1.15 6.89 -14.83
N ASP A 38 0.91 6.13 -15.89
CA ASP A 38 0.35 4.78 -15.81
C ASP A 38 1.34 3.73 -15.28
N SER A 39 2.59 4.12 -15.03
CA SER A 39 3.58 3.27 -14.35
C SER A 39 3.50 3.33 -12.82
N TRP A 40 2.90 4.38 -12.23
CA TRP A 40 2.73 4.48 -10.77
C TRP A 40 1.29 4.31 -10.28
N THR A 41 0.29 4.44 -11.16
CA THR A 41 -1.10 4.11 -10.82
C THR A 41 -1.48 2.71 -11.29
N SER A 42 -2.05 1.94 -10.36
CA SER A 42 -2.65 0.63 -10.63
C SER A 42 -4.17 0.72 -10.91
N SER A 43 -4.77 1.91 -10.84
CA SER A 43 -6.20 2.15 -11.06
C SER A 43 -6.50 2.83 -12.41
N ARG A 44 -5.53 3.60 -12.94
CA ARG A 44 -5.67 4.45 -14.14
C ARG A 44 -6.80 5.50 -14.05
N ARG A 45 -7.25 5.85 -12.84
CA ARG A 45 -8.36 6.81 -12.65
C ARG A 45 -7.95 8.27 -12.80
N THR A 46 -6.69 8.58 -12.49
CA THR A 46 -6.18 9.95 -12.45
C THR A 46 -4.68 9.95 -12.81
N ASP A 47 -4.25 11.01 -13.49
CA ASP A 47 -2.85 11.32 -13.79
C ASP A 47 -2.26 12.34 -12.79
N SER A 48 -3.07 12.79 -11.83
CA SER A 48 -2.69 13.88 -10.93
C SER A 48 -1.85 13.36 -9.76
N LEU A 49 -0.77 14.09 -9.47
CA LEU A 49 0.11 13.86 -8.33
C LEU A 49 0.46 15.24 -7.74
N SER A 50 -0.09 15.54 -6.57
CA SER A 50 -0.08 16.90 -6.02
C SER A 50 0.61 17.02 -4.66
N SER A 51 0.80 15.91 -3.95
CA SER A 51 1.59 15.90 -2.71
C SER A 51 2.25 14.55 -2.47
N LEU A 52 3.37 14.56 -1.75
CA LEU A 52 4.21 13.39 -1.46
C LEU A 52 4.74 13.48 -0.03
N ARG A 53 4.94 12.33 0.62
CA ARG A 53 5.70 12.23 1.87
C ARG A 53 6.52 10.94 1.92
N PRO A 54 7.65 10.92 2.65
CA PRO A 54 8.37 9.67 2.90
C PRO A 54 7.51 8.72 3.77
N ILE A 55 7.66 7.43 3.52
CA ILE A 55 7.06 6.37 4.34
C ILE A 55 8.10 5.92 5.37
N LYS A 56 7.70 5.87 6.64
CA LYS A 56 8.54 5.26 7.67
C LYS A 56 8.33 3.75 7.61
N VAL A 57 9.32 3.04 7.10
CA VAL A 57 9.33 1.57 7.14
C VAL A 57 10.01 1.17 8.43
N ASP A 58 9.21 0.78 9.41
CA ASP A 58 9.68 0.20 10.67
C ASP A 58 9.17 -1.23 10.74
N SER A 59 10.03 -2.14 11.20
CA SER A 59 9.73 -3.49 11.74
C SER A 59 10.42 -4.65 11.04
N GLN A 60 11.00 -5.53 11.87
CA GLN A 60 11.44 -6.88 11.50
C GLN A 60 10.28 -7.88 11.39
N GLU A 61 9.12 -7.60 12.01
CA GLU A 61 7.93 -8.47 12.02
C GLU A 61 6.72 -7.73 11.45
N HIS A 62 5.97 -8.38 10.58
CA HIS A 62 4.80 -7.79 9.93
C HIS A 62 3.55 -8.52 10.37
N LYS A 63 2.59 -7.78 10.96
CA LYS A 63 1.30 -8.33 11.35
C LYS A 63 0.14 -7.38 11.09
N ILE A 64 -0.83 -7.86 10.32
CA ILE A 64 -2.06 -7.15 9.97
C ILE A 64 -3.29 -8.05 10.19
N ILE A 65 -4.37 -7.46 10.67
CA ILE A 65 -5.67 -8.11 10.81
C ILE A 65 -6.71 -7.28 10.07
N LEU A 66 -7.41 -7.89 9.13
CA LEU A 66 -8.48 -7.28 8.35
C LEU A 66 -9.82 -7.83 8.84
N TYR A 67 -10.83 -6.97 8.92
CA TYR A 67 -12.14 -7.29 9.46
C TYR A 67 -13.25 -6.95 8.47
N GLU A 68 -14.27 -7.80 8.46
CA GLU A 68 -15.45 -7.65 7.62
C GLU A 68 -16.21 -6.36 7.91
N ASN A 69 -16.46 -6.06 9.18
CA ASN A 69 -17.28 -4.94 9.60
C ASN A 69 -16.44 -3.84 10.29
N PRO A 70 -16.97 -2.62 10.42
CA PRO A 70 -16.33 -1.56 11.18
C PRO A 70 -16.06 -1.95 12.65
N ASN A 71 -15.18 -1.20 13.30
CA ASN A 71 -14.82 -1.38 14.72
C ASN A 71 -14.32 -2.79 15.08
N PHE A 72 -13.62 -3.46 14.16
CA PHE A 72 -12.96 -4.75 14.37
C PHE A 72 -13.92 -5.91 14.67
N THR A 73 -15.05 -5.95 13.96
CA THR A 73 -16.11 -6.94 14.15
C THR A 73 -16.35 -7.79 12.90
N GLY A 74 -17.10 -8.89 13.05
CA GLY A 74 -17.38 -9.84 11.97
C GLY A 74 -16.24 -10.83 11.71
N LYS A 75 -16.24 -11.44 10.52
CA LYS A 75 -15.16 -12.34 10.11
C LYS A 75 -13.84 -11.57 10.03
N LYS A 76 -12.74 -12.24 10.37
CA LYS A 76 -11.39 -11.66 10.30
C LYS A 76 -10.43 -12.52 9.48
N MET A 77 -9.43 -11.86 8.89
CA MET A 77 -8.27 -12.48 8.27
C MET A 77 -7.01 -11.90 8.93
N GLU A 78 -6.14 -12.78 9.41
CA GLU A 78 -4.88 -12.42 10.04
C GLU A 78 -3.73 -12.85 9.12
N ILE A 79 -2.81 -11.94 8.85
CA ILE A 79 -1.66 -12.16 7.98
C ILE A 79 -0.41 -11.78 8.76
N VAL A 80 0.53 -12.72 8.84
CA VAL A 80 1.81 -12.58 9.54
C VAL A 80 2.91 -12.90 8.56
N ASP A 81 3.85 -11.96 8.39
CA ASP A 81 5.08 -12.13 7.60
C ASP A 81 4.93 -12.74 6.20
N ASP A 82 3.77 -12.52 5.56
CA ASP A 82 3.49 -12.95 4.18
C ASP A 82 2.81 -11.87 3.36
N ASP A 83 3.05 -11.90 2.04
CA ASP A 83 2.29 -11.10 1.09
C ASP A 83 1.15 -11.96 0.54
N VAL A 84 -0.04 -11.39 0.43
CA VAL A 84 -1.24 -12.12 0.00
C VAL A 84 -1.77 -11.51 -1.31
N PRO A 85 -1.48 -12.12 -2.48
CA PRO A 85 -1.96 -11.62 -3.77
C PRO A 85 -3.46 -11.89 -3.99
N SER A 86 -4.11 -12.74 -3.19
CA SER A 86 -5.55 -13.00 -3.27
C SER A 86 -6.11 -13.45 -1.92
N PHE A 87 -7.06 -12.69 -1.37
CA PHE A 87 -7.81 -13.06 -0.17
C PHE A 87 -8.73 -14.26 -0.42
N HIS A 88 -9.25 -14.41 -1.64
CA HIS A 88 -10.11 -15.54 -2.01
C HIS A 88 -9.36 -16.87 -1.92
N ALA A 89 -8.07 -16.88 -2.29
CA ALA A 89 -7.21 -18.06 -2.16
C ALA A 89 -7.03 -18.50 -0.69
N HIS A 90 -7.30 -17.61 0.26
CA HIS A 90 -7.24 -17.84 1.70
C HIS A 90 -8.66 -17.92 2.32
N GLY A 91 -9.71 -18.17 1.52
CA GLY A 91 -11.07 -18.36 2.01
C GLY A 91 -11.78 -17.09 2.52
N TYR A 92 -11.26 -15.91 2.19
CA TYR A 92 -11.84 -14.62 2.57
C TYR A 92 -12.36 -13.88 1.33
N GLN A 93 -13.68 -13.79 1.22
CA GLN A 93 -14.38 -13.12 0.12
C GLN A 93 -15.22 -11.93 0.62
N GLU A 94 -15.12 -11.64 1.92
CA GLU A 94 -15.89 -10.56 2.53
C GLU A 94 -15.31 -9.19 2.16
N LYS A 95 -16.11 -8.16 2.39
CA LYS A 95 -15.63 -6.77 2.41
C LYS A 95 -14.57 -6.58 3.50
N VAL A 96 -13.80 -5.50 3.41
CA VAL A 96 -12.86 -5.09 4.47
C VAL A 96 -13.25 -3.69 4.92
N SER A 97 -13.88 -3.60 6.08
CA SER A 97 -14.39 -2.35 6.64
C SER A 97 -13.57 -1.81 7.80
N SER A 98 -12.72 -2.62 8.43
CA SER A 98 -11.75 -2.13 9.43
C SER A 98 -10.47 -2.95 9.42
N VAL A 99 -9.36 -2.34 9.84
CA VAL A 99 -8.01 -2.92 9.78
C VAL A 99 -7.26 -2.60 11.06
N ARG A 100 -6.55 -3.57 11.60
CA ARG A 100 -5.56 -3.38 12.67
C ARG A 100 -4.19 -3.79 12.17
N VAL A 101 -3.29 -2.83 12.07
CA VAL A 101 -1.87 -3.08 11.77
C VAL A 101 -1.12 -3.09 13.10
N GLN A 102 -0.79 -4.29 13.58
CA GLN A 102 -0.05 -4.45 14.83
C GLN A 102 1.43 -4.10 14.65
N SER A 103 2.01 -4.46 13.51
CA SER A 103 3.41 -4.19 13.15
C SER A 103 3.63 -4.20 11.64
N GLY A 104 4.70 -3.54 11.22
CA GLY A 104 5.08 -3.38 9.81
C GLY A 104 4.29 -2.30 9.08
N THR A 105 4.68 -2.09 7.83
CA THR A 105 3.99 -1.19 6.89
C THR A 105 3.48 -1.99 5.71
N TRP A 106 2.22 -1.77 5.33
CA TRP A 106 1.52 -2.58 4.34
C TRP A 106 0.89 -1.71 3.24
N VAL A 107 0.63 -2.31 2.09
CA VAL A 107 -0.21 -1.73 1.04
C VAL A 107 -1.36 -2.68 0.75
N GLY A 108 -2.58 -2.22 1.01
CA GLY A 108 -3.81 -2.89 0.59
C GLY A 108 -4.21 -2.48 -0.82
N TYR A 109 -4.80 -3.41 -1.57
CA TYR A 109 -5.23 -3.19 -2.95
C TYR A 109 -6.67 -3.62 -3.17
N GLN A 110 -7.39 -2.86 -4.00
CA GLN A 110 -8.80 -3.12 -4.33
C GLN A 110 -9.03 -4.50 -4.98
N TYR A 111 -8.11 -4.96 -5.81
CA TYR A 111 -8.24 -6.19 -6.58
C TYR A 111 -7.11 -7.19 -6.31
N PRO A 112 -7.26 -8.47 -6.72
CA PRO A 112 -6.21 -9.46 -6.59
C PRO A 112 -5.01 -9.12 -7.50
N GLY A 113 -3.83 -9.54 -7.06
CA GLY A 113 -2.55 -9.32 -7.75
C GLY A 113 -2.07 -7.87 -7.65
N TYR A 114 -2.36 -7.18 -6.54
CA TYR A 114 -1.88 -5.82 -6.26
C TYR A 114 -2.36 -4.77 -7.27
N ARG A 115 -3.64 -4.84 -7.66
CA ARG A 115 -4.26 -3.98 -8.68
C ARG A 115 -5.35 -3.08 -8.12
N GLY A 116 -5.67 -2.01 -8.85
CA GLY A 116 -6.69 -1.03 -8.47
C GLY A 116 -6.15 0.05 -7.54
N LEU A 117 -7.01 0.64 -6.72
CA LEU A 117 -6.61 1.63 -5.71
C LEU A 117 -5.63 1.02 -4.70
N GLN A 118 -4.67 1.82 -4.25
CA GLN A 118 -3.70 1.47 -3.20
C GLN A 118 -4.06 2.18 -1.89
N TYR A 119 -3.87 1.50 -0.77
CA TYR A 119 -4.10 2.04 0.55
C TYR A 119 -2.87 1.79 1.43
N LEU A 120 -2.17 2.85 1.83
CA LEU A 120 -1.06 2.73 2.76
C LEU A 120 -1.60 2.44 4.16
N LEU A 121 -1.14 1.34 4.75
CA LEU A 121 -1.57 0.83 6.04
C LEU A 121 -0.34 0.76 6.96
N GLU A 122 -0.11 1.86 7.66
CA GLU A 122 0.94 1.99 8.69
C GLU A 122 0.42 1.43 10.03
N LYS A 123 1.33 1.19 10.99
CA LYS A 123 0.97 0.71 12.33
C LYS A 123 -0.14 1.56 12.95
N GLY A 124 -1.26 0.95 13.33
CA GLY A 124 -2.42 1.65 13.85
C GLY A 124 -3.73 0.87 13.74
N ASP A 125 -4.78 1.49 14.26
CA ASP A 125 -6.15 0.99 14.30
C ASP A 125 -7.01 1.85 13.36
N TYR A 126 -7.53 1.23 12.29
CA TYR A 126 -8.43 1.83 11.30
C TYR A 126 -9.83 1.25 11.52
N LYS A 127 -10.72 2.01 12.15
CA LYS A 127 -12.04 1.53 12.59
C LYS A 127 -13.07 1.53 11.47
N ASP A 128 -12.83 2.27 10.41
CA ASP A 128 -13.65 2.35 9.21
C ASP A 128 -12.80 2.36 7.93
N ASN A 129 -13.38 2.00 6.78
CA ASN A 129 -12.64 2.01 5.51
C ASN A 129 -12.21 3.41 5.06
N SER A 130 -12.94 4.44 5.49
CA SER A 130 -12.57 5.83 5.25
C SER A 130 -11.27 6.23 5.98
N ASP A 131 -10.92 5.58 7.10
CA ASP A 131 -9.69 5.88 7.86
C ASP A 131 -8.42 5.58 7.06
N PHE A 132 -8.46 4.56 6.17
CA PHE A 132 -7.36 4.24 5.25
C PHE A 132 -7.57 4.80 3.83
N GLY A 133 -8.58 5.66 3.66
CA GLY A 133 -8.82 6.40 2.41
C GLY A 133 -9.53 5.59 1.32
N ALA A 134 -10.15 4.46 1.64
CA ALA A 134 -10.91 3.69 0.66
C ALA A 134 -12.33 4.24 0.48
N PRO A 135 -12.80 4.48 -0.77
CA PRO A 135 -14.16 4.97 -1.03
C PRO A 135 -15.23 3.91 -0.77
N HIS A 136 -14.87 2.64 -0.85
CA HIS A 136 -15.72 1.48 -0.57
C HIS A 136 -14.88 0.44 0.19
N PRO A 137 -15.48 -0.43 1.03
CA PRO A 137 -14.77 -1.41 1.85
C PRO A 137 -14.28 -2.62 1.03
N GLN A 138 -13.50 -2.38 -0.03
CA GLN A 138 -13.03 -3.41 -0.95
C GLN A 138 -11.50 -3.48 -0.93
N VAL A 139 -11.00 -4.58 -0.39
CA VAL A 139 -9.58 -4.98 -0.42
C VAL A 139 -9.51 -6.46 -0.73
N GLN A 140 -8.70 -6.86 -1.71
CA GLN A 140 -8.58 -8.26 -2.15
C GLN A 140 -7.15 -8.78 -2.24
N SER A 141 -6.16 -7.90 -2.06
CA SER A 141 -4.77 -8.30 -1.86
C SER A 141 -4.04 -7.30 -0.96
N VAL A 142 -2.99 -7.76 -0.29
CA VAL A 142 -2.12 -6.94 0.54
C VAL A 142 -0.67 -7.40 0.38
N ARG A 143 0.28 -6.48 0.43
CA ARG A 143 1.71 -6.80 0.49
C ARG A 143 2.40 -5.96 1.55
N ARG A 144 3.53 -6.43 2.04
CA ARG A 144 4.41 -5.67 2.92
C ARG A 144 5.22 -4.66 2.11
N ILE A 145 5.47 -3.49 2.69
CA ILE A 145 6.53 -2.59 2.25
C ILE A 145 7.79 -2.98 3.01
N ARG A 146 8.81 -3.46 2.29
CA ARG A 146 10.10 -3.79 2.88
C ARG A 146 11.13 -2.77 2.41
N ASP A 147 11.91 -2.25 3.34
CA ASP A 147 13.06 -1.45 2.98
C ASP A 147 14.15 -2.39 2.45
N MET A 148 14.50 -2.25 1.17
CA MET A 148 15.54 -3.05 0.53
C MET A 148 16.91 -2.85 1.17
N GLN A 149 17.12 -1.83 2.02
CA GLN A 149 18.38 -1.65 2.76
C GLN A 149 18.61 -2.73 3.82
N TRP A 150 17.57 -3.40 4.34
CA TRP A 150 17.70 -4.45 5.36
C TRP A 150 17.77 -5.87 4.79
N HIS A 151 17.53 -6.04 3.49
CA HIS A 151 17.66 -7.34 2.82
C HIS A 151 18.99 -7.41 2.07
N GLN A 152 19.96 -8.17 2.61
CA GLN A 152 21.26 -8.44 1.97
C GLN A 152 21.17 -9.18 0.61
N ARG A 153 20.00 -9.62 0.15
CA ARG A 153 19.83 -10.21 -1.18
C ARG A 153 19.25 -9.17 -2.13
N GLY A 154 20.15 -8.47 -2.82
CA GLY A 154 19.80 -7.49 -3.84
C GLY A 154 20.86 -6.41 -4.08
N ALA A 155 21.92 -6.35 -3.29
CA ALA A 155 23.01 -5.44 -3.53
C ALA A 155 23.74 -5.81 -4.84
N PHE A 156 23.62 -4.94 -5.83
CA PHE A 156 24.42 -4.97 -7.04
C PHE A 156 25.89 -4.76 -6.62
N HIS A 157 26.74 -5.77 -6.81
CA HIS A 157 28.18 -5.59 -6.68
C HIS A 157 28.69 -5.00 -8.00
N PRO A 158 29.27 -3.78 -8.00
CA PRO A 158 29.96 -3.29 -9.17
C PRO A 158 31.19 -4.19 -9.39
N SER A 159 31.24 -4.86 -10.54
CA SER A 159 32.43 -5.59 -10.98
C SER A 159 33.56 -4.58 -11.20
N SER A 160 34.71 -4.87 -10.61
CA SER A 160 35.99 -4.17 -10.82
C SER A 160 36.49 -4.32 -12.25
#